data_AF-A0A5B2TSP5-F1
#
_entry.id   AF-A0A5B2TSP5-F1
#
_cell.length_a   1.000
_cell.length_b   1.000
_cell.length_c   1.000
_cell.angle_alpha   90.00
_cell.angle_beta   90.00
_cell.angle_gamma   90.00
#
_symmetry.space_group_name_H-M   'P 1'
#
loop_
_entity.id
_entity.type
_entity.pdbx_description
1 polymer ?
#
loop_
_entity_poly.entity_id
_entity_poly.type
_entity_poly.pdbx_seq_one_letter_code
_entity_poly.pdbx_strand_id
1 'polypeptide(L)'
;MMLNTGIKVLSSLIILTCFSLKNKGFESRSESLFQKQSDTTISNELEEYIKEERKYLDSQCIAETARAKADIKKGKLVYFHYFGMVESYRSNAEMDVLLKQKNIEIGTALYYCTVPAELQNCYEDVMSKEIDRKFGPKFIDSLRHIADLQYVKKNINRIYDFEECDTISRYPGSKSYGDFFKDYEKDFWKNVHYPDEFEYRKDKDFYSSISAKFTLHKDGTVSDIDIDLTFQNKKNYKYSSYFINETKKFIKKTKWVPAKTMGITVNSRVPLTLFFK
;
A
#
# COMPACT_ATOMS: atom_id res chain seq x y z
N MET A 1 0.32 60.02 12.01
CA MET A 1 1.45 60.33 12.90
C MET A 1 1.96 59.01 13.46
N MET A 2 3.27 58.82 13.38
CA MET A 2 4.02 57.56 13.45
C MET A 2 3.64 56.63 14.62
N LEU A 3 3.33 55.36 14.32
CA LEU A 3 3.37 54.25 15.27
C LEU A 3 4.57 53.38 14.89
N ASN A 4 5.68 53.60 15.58
CA ASN A 4 6.89 52.80 15.47
C ASN A 4 7.49 52.67 16.87
N THR A 5 7.30 51.52 17.51
CA THR A 5 8.09 51.12 18.68
C THR A 5 8.37 49.63 18.58
N GLY A 6 9.67 49.34 18.43
CA GLY A 6 10.19 48.05 18.06
C GLY A 6 10.02 46.96 19.10
N ILE A 7 9.81 45.75 18.60
CA ILE A 7 9.88 44.52 19.37
C ILE A 7 11.35 44.07 19.40
N LYS A 8 11.91 44.05 20.60
CA LYS A 8 13.24 43.50 20.90
C LYS A 8 13.18 41.98 20.72
N VAL A 9 14.01 41.47 19.82
CA VAL A 9 14.33 40.03 19.70
C VAL A 9 15.21 39.65 20.89
N LEU A 10 14.68 38.88 21.84
CA LEU A 10 15.50 38.18 22.81
C LEU A 10 15.98 36.86 22.18
N SER A 11 17.27 36.81 21.89
CA SER A 11 18.00 35.62 21.51
C SER A 11 18.18 34.70 22.72
N SER A 12 17.43 33.59 22.76
CA SER A 12 17.72 32.49 23.68
C SER A 12 18.73 31.54 23.07
N LEU A 13 19.99 31.69 23.48
CA LEU A 13 21.06 30.71 23.28
C LEU A 13 20.72 29.45 24.11
N ILE A 14 20.37 28.35 23.44
CA ILE A 14 20.34 27.01 24.07
C ILE A 14 21.69 26.37 23.79
N ILE A 15 22.55 26.32 24.80
CA ILE A 15 23.81 25.59 24.78
C ILE A 15 23.47 24.11 24.95
N LEU A 16 23.51 23.36 23.85
CA LEU A 16 23.41 21.90 23.86
C LEU A 16 24.78 21.33 24.23
N THR A 17 25.01 21.05 25.51
CA THR A 17 26.20 20.31 25.94
C THR A 17 26.01 18.82 25.64
N CYS A 18 26.67 18.34 24.58
CA CYS A 18 26.83 16.91 24.30
C CYS A 18 27.71 16.25 25.37
N PHE A 19 27.10 15.59 26.35
CA PHE A 19 27.81 14.59 27.15
C PHE A 19 27.98 13.32 26.33
N SER A 20 29.20 13.14 25.83
CA SER A 20 29.68 11.91 25.21
C SER A 20 29.87 10.85 26.30
N LEU A 21 28.89 9.94 26.44
CA LEU A 21 29.06 8.70 27.22
C LEU A 21 29.59 7.59 26.31
N LYS A 22 30.69 7.00 26.77
CA LYS A 22 31.47 5.93 26.13
C LYS A 22 30.61 4.67 25.90
N ASN A 23 30.40 4.31 24.64
CA ASN A 23 29.93 2.96 24.28
C ASN A 23 31.07 1.96 24.47
N LYS A 24 31.00 1.17 25.55
CA LYS A 24 31.74 -0.08 25.71
C LYS A 24 30.79 -1.24 25.41
N GLY A 25 31.14 -1.99 24.36
CA GLY A 25 30.85 -3.41 24.13
C GLY A 25 29.46 -3.92 24.51
N PHE A 26 28.58 -4.06 23.52
CA PHE A 26 27.46 -4.98 23.59
C PHE A 26 27.70 -6.11 22.58
N GLU A 27 28.55 -7.06 22.98
CA GLU A 27 28.72 -8.34 22.30
C GLU A 27 27.66 -9.32 22.83
N SER A 28 26.95 -9.94 21.88
CA SER A 28 26.28 -11.24 21.94
C SER A 28 25.40 -11.55 23.15
N ARG A 29 24.08 -11.37 22.98
CA ARG A 29 23.03 -12.32 23.39
C ARG A 29 21.72 -11.93 22.70
N SER A 30 21.60 -12.26 21.41
CA SER A 30 20.29 -12.36 20.77
C SER A 30 19.69 -13.73 21.12
N GLU A 31 19.32 -13.91 22.39
CA GLU A 31 18.31 -14.91 22.71
C GLU A 31 16.98 -14.34 22.22
N SER A 32 16.36 -15.08 21.32
CA SER A 32 15.05 -14.80 20.74
C SER A 32 14.02 -14.50 21.82
N LEU A 33 13.63 -13.24 21.96
CA LEU A 33 12.48 -12.80 22.76
C LEU A 33 11.12 -13.28 22.19
N PHE A 34 11.13 -14.03 21.09
CA PHE A 34 9.96 -14.66 20.47
C PHE A 34 9.96 -16.19 20.62
N GLN A 35 10.14 -16.69 21.84
CA GLN A 35 9.69 -18.05 22.17
C GLN A 35 9.57 -18.23 23.68
N LYS A 36 8.58 -17.55 24.25
CA LYS A 36 7.90 -18.07 25.44
C LYS A 36 6.42 -18.04 25.14
N GLN A 37 5.95 -19.14 24.59
CA GLN A 37 4.53 -19.47 24.55
C GLN A 37 4.08 -19.55 26.00
N SER A 38 3.56 -18.44 26.54
CA SER A 38 2.80 -18.49 27.78
C SER A 38 1.48 -19.14 27.43
N ASP A 39 1.33 -20.40 27.83
CA ASP A 39 0.02 -20.99 28.05
C ASP A 39 -0.70 -20.09 29.06
N THR A 40 -1.45 -19.14 28.52
CA THR A 40 -2.14 -18.14 29.31
C THR A 40 -3.46 -18.78 29.63
N THR A 41 -3.55 -19.43 30.79
CA THR A 41 -4.84 -19.75 31.40
C THR A 41 -5.59 -18.43 31.47
N ILE A 42 -6.67 -18.30 30.67
CA ILE A 42 -7.54 -17.12 30.71
C ILE A 42 -7.99 -17.01 32.16
N SER A 43 -7.72 -15.87 32.81
CA SER A 43 -8.18 -15.68 34.18
C SER A 43 -9.70 -15.65 34.19
N ASN A 44 -10.33 -16.18 35.24
CA ASN A 44 -11.79 -16.13 35.39
C ASN A 44 -12.33 -14.68 35.25
N GLU A 45 -11.53 -13.69 35.63
CA GLU A 45 -11.82 -12.26 35.46
C GLU A 45 -11.88 -11.84 33.98
N LEU A 46 -10.97 -12.34 33.14
CA LEU A 46 -10.99 -12.08 31.69
C LEU A 46 -12.16 -12.79 31.00
N GLU A 47 -12.54 -13.99 31.44
CA GLU A 47 -13.74 -14.68 30.92
C GLU A 47 -15.02 -13.91 31.24
N GLU A 48 -15.15 -13.39 32.46
CA GLU A 48 -16.29 -12.58 32.87
C GLU A 48 -16.34 -11.25 32.09
N TYR A 49 -15.20 -10.60 31.89
CA TYR A 49 -15.10 -9.39 31.06
C TYR A 49 -15.57 -9.64 29.62
N ILE A 50 -15.06 -10.70 28.96
CA ILE A 50 -15.44 -11.06 27.59
C ILE A 50 -16.95 -11.34 27.50
N LYS A 51 -17.53 -11.98 28.53
CA LYS A 51 -18.97 -12.27 28.57
C LYS A 51 -19.82 -11.00 28.66
N GLU A 52 -19.45 -10.06 29.53
CA GLU A 52 -20.18 -8.79 29.65
C GLU A 52 -19.99 -7.91 28.41
N GLU A 53 -18.79 -7.88 27.82
CA GLU A 53 -18.53 -7.20 26.55
C GLU A 53 -19.42 -7.77 25.43
N ARG A 54 -19.50 -9.10 25.31
CA ARG A 54 -20.36 -9.76 24.31
C ARG A 54 -21.82 -9.40 24.49
N LYS A 55 -22.32 -9.42 25.72
CA LYS A 55 -23.71 -9.04 26.05
C LYS A 55 -24.00 -7.57 25.70
N TYR A 56 -23.04 -6.68 25.94
CA TYR A 56 -23.14 -5.28 25.53
C TYR A 56 -23.23 -5.16 24.00
N LEU A 57 -22.34 -5.84 23.26
CA LEU A 57 -22.33 -5.85 21.80
C LEU A 57 -23.63 -6.42 21.20
N ASP A 58 -24.14 -7.52 21.76
CA ASP A 58 -25.44 -8.09 21.37
C ASP A 58 -26.57 -7.05 21.52
N SER A 59 -26.61 -6.36 22.67
CA SER A 59 -27.62 -5.32 22.94
C SER A 59 -27.50 -4.14 21.96
N GLN A 60 -26.28 -3.72 21.62
CA GLN A 60 -26.06 -2.68 20.62
C GLN A 60 -26.56 -3.15 19.24
N CYS A 61 -26.20 -4.35 18.83
CA CYS A 61 -26.61 -4.93 17.55
C CYS A 61 -28.14 -5.02 17.38
N ILE A 62 -28.87 -5.38 18.45
CA ILE A 62 -30.34 -5.38 18.47
C ILE A 62 -30.89 -3.97 18.23
N ALA A 63 -30.36 -2.97 18.94
CA ALA A 63 -30.80 -1.58 18.82
C ALA A 63 -30.50 -1.02 17.41
N GLU A 64 -29.31 -1.30 16.88
CA GLU A 64 -28.89 -0.93 15.54
C GLU A 64 -29.76 -1.56 14.45
N THR A 65 -30.07 -2.86 14.58
CA THR A 65 -30.98 -3.57 13.67
C THR A 65 -32.38 -2.95 13.69
N ALA A 66 -32.90 -2.62 14.87
CA ALA A 66 -34.20 -1.98 15.01
C ALA A 66 -34.22 -0.58 14.35
N ARG A 67 -33.15 0.21 14.55
CA ARG A 67 -32.95 1.50 13.90
C ARG A 67 -32.92 1.37 12.38
N ALA A 68 -32.15 0.42 11.85
CA ALA A 68 -32.06 0.19 10.39
C ALA A 68 -33.43 -0.13 9.79
N LYS A 69 -34.18 -1.05 10.42
CA LYS A 69 -35.54 -1.40 9.99
C LYS A 69 -36.49 -0.20 10.03
N ALA A 70 -36.37 0.68 11.03
CA ALA A 70 -37.20 1.89 11.11
C ALA A 70 -36.87 2.89 9.99
N ASP A 71 -35.59 3.05 9.64
CA ASP A 71 -35.16 3.92 8.54
C ASP A 71 -35.57 3.37 7.18
N ILE A 72 -35.45 2.06 6.96
CA ILE A 72 -35.92 1.37 5.75
C ILE A 72 -37.44 1.59 5.56
N LYS A 73 -38.24 1.49 6.63
CA LYS A 73 -39.68 1.77 6.58
C LYS A 73 -40.00 3.21 6.17
N LYS A 74 -39.11 4.16 6.41
CA LYS A 74 -39.21 5.57 5.97
C LYS A 74 -38.67 5.80 4.56
N GLY A 75 -38.23 4.73 3.87
CA GLY A 75 -37.67 4.81 2.53
C GLY A 75 -36.20 5.23 2.48
N LYS A 76 -35.52 5.32 3.63
CA LYS A 76 -34.11 5.69 3.71
C LYS A 76 -33.22 4.48 3.46
N LEU A 77 -32.24 4.64 2.57
CA LEU A 77 -31.19 3.67 2.29
C LEU A 77 -29.85 4.36 2.47
N VAL A 78 -28.92 3.65 3.10
CA VAL A 78 -27.56 4.16 3.36
C VAL A 78 -26.54 3.12 2.94
N TYR A 79 -25.60 3.51 2.09
CA TYR A 79 -24.40 2.74 1.78
C TYR A 79 -23.24 3.23 2.65
N PHE A 80 -22.39 2.31 3.11
CA PHE A 80 -21.28 2.64 4.00
C PHE A 80 -19.93 2.39 3.35
N HIS A 81 -19.08 3.41 3.36
CA HIS A 81 -17.66 3.21 3.16
C HIS A 81 -17.03 2.71 4.47
N TYR A 82 -16.38 1.56 4.41
CA TYR A 82 -15.68 1.01 5.57
C TYR A 82 -14.26 1.56 5.66
N PHE A 83 -13.82 1.82 6.89
CA PHE A 83 -12.47 2.26 7.22
C PHE A 83 -11.84 1.33 8.26
N GLY A 84 -10.51 1.24 8.25
CA GLY A 84 -9.74 0.34 9.12
C GLY A 84 -9.05 -0.75 8.32
N MET A 85 -9.10 -1.99 8.79
CA MET A 85 -8.46 -3.15 8.17
C MET A 85 -9.31 -3.73 7.02
N VAL A 86 -9.67 -2.87 6.07
CA VAL A 86 -10.53 -3.20 4.91
C VAL A 86 -9.97 -2.60 3.64
N GLU A 87 -10.45 -3.07 2.49
CA GLU A 87 -10.11 -2.46 1.20
C GLU A 87 -10.56 -0.99 1.16
N SER A 88 -9.61 -0.10 0.83
CA SER A 88 -9.90 1.30 0.57
C SER A 88 -10.03 1.53 -0.93
N TYR A 89 -11.13 2.14 -1.36
CA TYR A 89 -11.37 2.44 -2.77
C TYR A 89 -11.07 3.91 -3.07
N ARG A 90 -10.06 4.14 -3.93
CA ARG A 90 -9.71 5.47 -4.44
C ARG A 90 -10.83 6.15 -5.25
N SER A 91 -11.79 5.38 -5.74
CA SER A 91 -12.94 5.83 -6.53
C SER A 91 -14.16 6.23 -5.68
N ASN A 92 -14.01 6.39 -4.36
CA ASN A 92 -15.14 6.72 -3.49
C ASN A 92 -15.86 8.01 -3.89
N ALA A 93 -15.14 9.03 -4.37
CA ALA A 93 -15.78 10.27 -4.83
C ALA A 93 -16.70 10.02 -6.05
N GLU A 94 -16.28 9.19 -6.99
CA GLU A 94 -17.08 8.79 -8.15
C GLU A 94 -18.26 7.89 -7.72
N MET A 95 -18.04 6.96 -6.79
CA MET A 95 -19.08 6.10 -6.21
C MET A 95 -20.18 6.91 -5.51
N ASP A 96 -19.81 7.93 -4.74
CA ASP A 96 -20.76 8.79 -4.03
C ASP A 96 -21.73 9.49 -4.96
N VAL A 97 -21.24 9.93 -6.13
CA VAL A 97 -22.08 10.55 -7.16
C VAL A 97 -23.09 9.53 -7.70
N LEU A 98 -22.65 8.31 -7.98
CA LEU A 98 -23.52 7.24 -8.50
C LEU A 98 -24.60 6.83 -7.48
N LEU A 99 -24.24 6.73 -6.20
CA LEU A 99 -25.17 6.38 -5.12
C LEU A 99 -26.24 7.47 -4.90
N LYS A 100 -25.83 8.75 -4.90
CA LYS A 100 -26.75 9.88 -4.76
C LYS A 100 -27.79 9.93 -5.88
N GLN A 101 -27.41 9.60 -7.11
CA GLN A 101 -28.34 9.50 -8.25
C GLN A 101 -29.40 8.40 -8.06
N LYS A 102 -29.17 7.46 -7.13
CA LYS A 102 -30.08 6.36 -6.79
C LYS A 102 -30.81 6.61 -5.47
N ASN A 103 -30.71 7.82 -4.91
CA ASN A 103 -31.26 8.22 -3.62
C ASN A 103 -30.77 7.30 -2.48
N ILE A 104 -29.50 6.90 -2.54
CA ILE A 104 -28.82 6.18 -1.46
C ILE A 104 -27.90 7.16 -0.76
N GLU A 105 -28.12 7.36 0.54
CA GLU A 105 -27.26 8.18 1.39
C GLU A 105 -25.91 7.49 1.60
N ILE A 106 -24.89 8.27 1.94
CA ILE A 106 -23.55 7.77 2.19
C ILE A 106 -23.25 7.94 3.68
N GLY A 107 -22.87 6.83 4.31
CA GLY A 107 -22.33 6.78 5.66
C GLY A 107 -20.90 6.24 5.67
N THR A 108 -20.32 6.23 6.86
CA THR A 108 -18.99 5.66 7.11
C THR A 108 -19.06 4.72 8.30
N ALA A 109 -18.41 3.57 8.20
CA ALA A 109 -18.33 2.60 9.29
C ALA A 109 -16.88 2.20 9.54
N LEU A 110 -16.56 1.86 10.78
CA LEU A 110 -15.24 1.36 11.16
C LEU A 110 -15.29 -0.16 11.31
N TYR A 111 -14.22 -0.82 10.88
CA TYR A 111 -14.04 -2.25 11.10
C TYR A 111 -12.95 -2.49 12.14
N TYR A 112 -13.31 -3.09 13.27
CA TYR A 112 -12.42 -3.41 14.39
C TYR A 112 -11.99 -4.87 14.36
N CYS A 113 -10.77 -5.15 14.82
CA CYS A 113 -10.21 -6.51 14.86
C CYS A 113 -10.60 -7.27 16.15
N THR A 114 -11.01 -6.55 17.19
CA THR A 114 -11.30 -7.09 18.52
C THR A 114 -12.77 -7.42 18.71
N VAL A 115 -13.63 -7.00 17.77
CA VAL A 115 -15.07 -7.23 17.84
C VAL A 115 -15.41 -8.43 16.94
N PRO A 116 -16.20 -9.42 17.42
CA PRO A 116 -16.68 -10.51 16.58
C PRO A 116 -17.43 -9.96 15.36
N ALA A 117 -17.14 -10.51 14.17
CA ALA A 117 -17.66 -9.99 12.91
C ALA A 117 -19.20 -10.00 12.86
N GLU A 118 -19.83 -10.97 13.53
CA GLU A 118 -21.29 -11.11 13.59
C GLU A 118 -21.98 -10.08 14.50
N LEU A 119 -21.23 -9.39 15.36
CA LEU A 119 -21.74 -8.39 16.32
C LEU A 119 -21.32 -6.96 15.97
N GLN A 120 -20.64 -6.78 14.85
CA GLN A 120 -20.16 -5.48 14.41
C GLN A 120 -21.00 -4.97 13.23
N ASN A 121 -21.21 -3.65 13.17
CA ASN A 121 -21.83 -2.97 12.04
C ASN A 121 -23.22 -3.56 11.66
N CYS A 122 -24.04 -3.87 12.67
CA CYS A 122 -25.33 -4.54 12.47
C CYS A 122 -26.33 -3.66 11.73
N TYR A 123 -26.25 -2.34 11.91
CA TYR A 123 -27.05 -1.39 11.12
C TYR A 123 -26.69 -1.46 9.63
N GLU A 124 -25.40 -1.45 9.34
CA GLU A 124 -24.81 -1.44 8.00
C GLU A 124 -25.13 -2.74 7.26
N ASP A 125 -25.02 -3.90 7.93
CA ASP A 125 -25.40 -5.19 7.36
C ASP A 125 -26.87 -5.23 6.93
N VAL A 126 -27.78 -4.73 7.78
CA VAL A 126 -29.21 -4.65 7.44
C VAL A 126 -29.45 -3.70 6.26
N MET A 127 -28.77 -2.55 6.21
CA MET A 127 -28.89 -1.62 5.08
C MET A 127 -28.33 -2.20 3.78
N SER A 128 -27.19 -2.90 3.84
CA SER A 128 -26.60 -3.56 2.68
C SER A 128 -27.55 -4.62 2.11
N LYS A 129 -28.14 -5.46 2.97
CA LYS A 129 -29.13 -6.47 2.58
C LYS A 129 -30.37 -5.86 1.95
N GLU A 130 -30.82 -4.71 2.44
CA GLU A 130 -31.97 -4.02 1.86
C GLU A 130 -31.63 -3.41 0.47
N ILE A 131 -30.43 -2.86 0.30
CA ILE A 131 -29.94 -2.40 -1.01
C ILE A 131 -29.92 -3.57 -2.00
N ASP A 132 -29.37 -4.72 -1.61
CA ASP A 132 -29.32 -5.92 -2.45
C ASP A 132 -30.72 -6.45 -2.77
N ARG A 133 -31.63 -6.44 -1.79
CA ARG A 133 -33.03 -6.82 -2.01
C ARG A 133 -33.73 -5.91 -3.03
N LYS A 134 -33.44 -4.61 -3.00
CA LYS A 134 -34.11 -3.61 -3.87
C LYS A 134 -33.52 -3.54 -5.27
N PHE A 135 -32.20 -3.66 -5.41
CA PHE A 135 -31.50 -3.44 -6.68
C PHE A 135 -30.81 -4.69 -7.26
N GLY A 136 -30.75 -5.76 -6.48
CA GLY A 136 -30.06 -7.00 -6.82
C GLY A 136 -28.63 -7.06 -6.24
N PRO A 137 -28.13 -8.28 -5.95
CA PRO A 137 -26.87 -8.48 -5.21
C PRO A 137 -25.60 -8.01 -5.95
N LYS A 138 -25.67 -7.73 -7.25
CA LYS A 138 -24.54 -7.23 -8.05
C LYS A 138 -24.56 -5.71 -8.23
N PHE A 139 -25.53 -5.03 -7.64
CA PHE A 139 -25.76 -3.61 -7.89
C PHE A 139 -24.59 -2.75 -7.42
N ILE A 140 -24.14 -2.93 -6.17
CA ILE A 140 -23.01 -2.19 -5.61
C ILE A 140 -21.71 -2.48 -6.38
N ASP A 141 -21.44 -3.75 -6.69
CA ASP A 141 -20.26 -4.15 -7.49
C ASP A 141 -20.26 -3.49 -8.86
N SER A 142 -21.43 -3.41 -9.51
CA SER A 142 -21.58 -2.76 -10.81
C SER A 142 -21.32 -1.26 -10.72
N LEU A 143 -21.83 -0.59 -9.68
CA LEU A 143 -21.55 0.83 -9.44
C LEU A 143 -20.06 1.06 -9.13
N ARG A 144 -19.44 0.17 -8.35
CA ARG A 144 -18.02 0.25 -8.03
C ARG A 144 -17.16 0.14 -9.29
N HIS A 145 -17.45 -0.82 -10.17
CA HIS A 145 -16.78 -0.95 -11.45
C HIS A 145 -16.87 0.32 -12.31
N ILE A 146 -18.06 0.94 -12.36
CA ILE A 146 -18.27 2.21 -13.07
C ILE A 146 -17.46 3.33 -12.41
N ALA A 147 -17.47 3.43 -11.08
CA ALA A 147 -16.71 4.42 -10.33
C ALA A 147 -15.20 4.31 -10.57
N ASP A 148 -14.65 3.09 -10.58
CA ASP A 148 -13.23 2.84 -10.88
C ASP A 148 -12.87 3.27 -12.30
N LEU A 149 -13.70 2.94 -13.29
CA LEU A 149 -13.51 3.40 -14.67
C LEU A 149 -13.55 4.93 -14.79
N GLN A 150 -14.49 5.59 -14.10
CA GLN A 150 -14.59 7.04 -14.07
C GLN A 150 -13.34 7.68 -13.43
N TYR A 151 -12.89 7.11 -12.31
CA TYR A 151 -11.70 7.56 -11.60
C TYR A 151 -10.46 7.46 -12.51
N VAL A 152 -10.25 6.33 -13.18
CA VAL A 152 -9.10 6.13 -14.07
C VAL A 152 -9.14 7.12 -15.24
N LYS A 153 -10.31 7.32 -15.87
CA LYS A 153 -10.46 8.29 -16.97
C LYS A 153 -10.16 9.72 -16.54
N LYS A 154 -10.64 10.12 -15.36
CA LYS A 154 -10.40 11.45 -14.79
C LYS A 154 -8.93 11.68 -14.43
N ASN A 155 -8.22 10.61 -14.07
CA ASN A 155 -6.82 10.64 -13.64
C ASN A 155 -5.87 10.02 -14.68
N ILE A 156 -6.22 10.05 -15.97
CA ILE A 156 -5.50 9.32 -17.03
C ILE A 156 -4.00 9.70 -17.16
N ASN A 157 -3.63 10.91 -16.75
CA ASN A 157 -2.25 11.40 -16.82
C ASN A 157 -1.50 11.26 -15.49
N ARG A 158 -2.15 10.76 -14.42
CA ARG A 158 -1.50 10.43 -13.15
C ARG A 158 -0.48 9.32 -13.38
N ILE A 159 0.62 9.37 -12.64
CA ILE A 159 1.58 8.26 -12.54
C ILE A 159 1.09 7.32 -11.45
N TYR A 160 0.61 6.15 -11.85
CA TYR A 160 0.14 5.11 -10.93
C TYR A 160 1.32 4.35 -10.33
N ASP A 161 1.17 3.89 -9.09
CA ASP A 161 2.13 2.95 -8.51
C ASP A 161 1.98 1.58 -9.17
N PHE A 162 3.02 0.76 -9.06
CA PHE A 162 3.13 -0.50 -9.81
C PHE A 162 2.02 -1.49 -9.41
N GLU A 163 1.70 -1.50 -8.12
CA GLU A 163 0.72 -2.34 -7.44
C GLU A 163 -0.72 -1.86 -7.65
N GLU A 164 -0.90 -0.61 -8.07
CA GLU A 164 -2.22 0.00 -8.34
C GLU A 164 -2.81 -0.37 -9.71
N CYS A 165 -2.01 -1.05 -10.54
CA CYS A 165 -2.34 -1.40 -11.91
C CYS A 165 -2.75 -2.88 -12.03
N ASP A 166 -3.33 -3.22 -13.17
CA ASP A 166 -3.65 -4.60 -13.54
C ASP A 166 -2.38 -5.47 -13.52
N THR A 167 -2.49 -6.71 -13.05
CA THR A 167 -1.36 -7.65 -12.90
C THR A 167 -0.95 -8.27 -14.24
N ILE A 168 -0.41 -7.43 -15.13
CA ILE A 168 0.14 -7.81 -16.43
C ILE A 168 1.67 -7.65 -16.43
N SER A 169 2.39 -8.48 -17.17
CA SER A 169 3.83 -8.22 -17.33
C SER A 169 4.04 -6.92 -18.09
N ARG A 170 4.95 -6.10 -17.57
CA ARG A 170 5.44 -4.89 -18.23
C ARG A 170 6.71 -5.14 -19.05
N TYR A 171 7.29 -6.34 -18.96
CA TYR A 171 8.49 -6.74 -19.71
C TYR A 171 8.09 -7.49 -20.98
N PRO A 172 8.67 -7.14 -22.15
CA PRO A 172 8.29 -7.75 -23.42
C PRO A 172 8.60 -9.25 -23.45
N GLY A 173 7.64 -10.05 -23.92
CA GLY A 173 7.82 -11.50 -24.11
C GLY A 173 7.57 -12.34 -22.85
N SER A 174 7.45 -11.74 -21.67
CA SER A 174 7.06 -12.46 -20.46
C SER A 174 5.61 -12.94 -20.54
N LYS A 175 5.37 -14.18 -20.07
CA LYS A 175 4.05 -14.82 -20.13
C LYS A 175 3.12 -14.40 -19.00
N SER A 176 3.68 -13.98 -17.86
CA SER A 176 2.92 -13.63 -16.67
C SER A 176 3.56 -12.49 -15.88
N TYR A 177 2.78 -11.89 -14.97
CA TYR A 177 3.28 -10.91 -14.00
C TYR A 177 4.36 -11.48 -13.08
N GLY A 178 4.33 -12.78 -12.77
CA GLY A 178 5.39 -13.42 -11.99
C GLY A 178 6.69 -13.58 -12.78
N ASP A 179 6.59 -13.87 -14.08
CA ASP A 179 7.77 -14.05 -14.94
C ASP A 179 8.51 -12.74 -15.20
N PHE A 180 7.80 -11.60 -15.15
CA PHE A 180 8.37 -10.25 -15.22
C PHE A 180 9.66 -10.13 -14.41
N PHE A 181 9.63 -10.54 -13.13
CA PHE A 181 10.74 -10.38 -12.19
C PHE A 181 11.96 -11.25 -12.51
N LYS A 182 11.80 -12.29 -13.32
CA LYS A 182 12.88 -13.22 -13.69
C LYS A 182 13.43 -12.90 -15.07
N ASP A 183 12.54 -12.56 -16.01
CA ASP A 183 12.89 -12.40 -17.41
C ASP A 183 13.77 -11.18 -17.65
N TYR A 184 13.44 -10.02 -17.05
CA TYR A 184 14.26 -8.83 -17.22
C TYR A 184 15.67 -9.04 -16.64
N GLU A 185 15.78 -9.78 -15.53
CA GLU A 185 17.05 -10.00 -14.84
C GLU A 185 17.95 -10.93 -15.65
N LYS A 186 17.35 -12.01 -16.15
CA LYS A 186 18.04 -12.94 -17.04
C LYS A 186 18.57 -12.24 -18.30
N ASP A 187 17.75 -11.40 -18.94
CA ASP A 187 18.14 -10.70 -20.16
C ASP A 187 19.18 -9.60 -19.92
N PHE A 188 19.12 -8.94 -18.76
CA PHE A 188 20.16 -8.00 -18.34
C PHE A 188 21.51 -8.73 -18.24
N TRP A 189 21.58 -9.81 -17.45
CA TRP A 189 22.82 -10.56 -17.23
C TRP A 189 23.32 -11.36 -18.44
N LYS A 190 22.48 -11.55 -19.47
CA LYS A 190 22.92 -12.11 -20.75
C LYS A 190 23.85 -11.17 -21.51
N ASN A 191 23.65 -9.85 -21.37
CA ASN A 191 24.35 -8.84 -22.15
C ASN A 191 25.35 -8.02 -21.32
N VAL A 192 25.22 -8.03 -20.00
CA VAL A 192 26.11 -7.31 -19.08
C VAL A 192 27.12 -8.28 -18.47
N HIS A 193 28.39 -8.02 -18.72
CA HIS A 193 29.49 -8.81 -18.16
C HIS A 193 29.98 -8.22 -16.85
N TYR A 194 30.44 -9.09 -15.96
CA TYR A 194 31.14 -8.70 -14.74
C TYR A 194 32.55 -8.24 -15.10
N PRO A 195 33.02 -7.11 -14.53
CA PRO A 195 34.43 -6.72 -14.64
C PRO A 195 35.36 -7.80 -14.07
N ASP A 196 36.57 -7.94 -14.61
CA ASP A 196 37.49 -9.04 -14.27
C ASP A 196 37.84 -9.13 -12.78
N GLU A 197 37.97 -7.99 -12.10
CA GLU A 197 38.27 -7.93 -10.66
C GLU A 197 37.01 -7.75 -9.79
N PHE A 198 35.83 -8.10 -10.31
CA PHE A 198 34.61 -8.10 -9.51
C PHE A 198 34.65 -9.20 -8.45
N GLU A 199 34.50 -8.83 -7.19
CA GLU A 199 34.48 -9.79 -6.09
C GLU A 199 33.04 -10.29 -5.86
N TYR A 200 32.79 -11.56 -6.19
CA TYR A 200 31.50 -12.22 -5.97
C TYR A 200 31.21 -12.41 -4.49
N ARG A 201 29.93 -12.53 -4.15
CA ARG A 201 29.52 -12.82 -2.77
C ARG A 201 29.96 -14.23 -2.37
N LYS A 202 30.10 -14.47 -1.06
CA LYS A 202 30.23 -15.82 -0.51
C LYS A 202 28.84 -16.38 -0.20
N ASP A 203 28.69 -17.70 -0.13
CA ASP A 203 27.38 -18.38 0.00
C ASP A 203 26.51 -17.91 1.18
N LYS A 204 27.12 -17.38 2.24
CA LYS A 204 26.43 -16.89 3.45
C LYS A 204 26.22 -15.37 3.48
N ASP A 205 26.74 -14.65 2.49
CA ASP A 205 26.62 -13.20 2.43
C ASP A 205 25.27 -12.80 1.82
N PHE A 206 24.75 -11.66 2.26
CA PHE A 206 23.59 -11.04 1.62
C PHE A 206 23.89 -10.76 0.14
N TYR A 207 22.84 -10.69 -0.68
CA TYR A 207 23.02 -10.30 -2.07
C TYR A 207 23.42 -8.82 -2.16
N SER A 208 24.31 -8.52 -3.10
CA SER A 208 24.41 -7.17 -3.64
C SER A 208 23.25 -6.98 -4.64
N SER A 209 22.80 -5.76 -4.84
CA SER A 209 21.69 -5.47 -5.76
C SER A 209 21.80 -4.12 -6.45
N ILE A 210 21.14 -4.04 -7.62
CA ILE A 210 20.77 -2.79 -8.27
C ILE A 210 19.25 -2.68 -8.14
N SER A 211 18.78 -1.58 -7.56
CA SER A 211 17.36 -1.25 -7.50
C SER A 211 17.12 -0.02 -8.35
N ALA A 212 16.22 -0.12 -9.32
CA ALA A 212 15.86 0.97 -10.20
C ALA A 212 14.36 1.24 -10.11
N LYS A 213 14.00 2.51 -10.25
CA LYS A 213 12.62 2.97 -10.39
C LYS A 213 12.55 3.94 -11.55
N PHE A 214 11.55 3.81 -12.40
CA PHE A 214 11.35 4.73 -13.51
C PHE A 214 9.87 4.92 -13.82
N THR A 215 9.54 6.00 -14.51
CA THR A 215 8.20 6.24 -15.05
C THR A 215 8.12 5.61 -16.44
N LEU A 216 7.18 4.68 -16.62
CA LEU A 216 6.73 4.17 -17.91
C LEU A 216 5.46 4.90 -18.32
N HIS A 217 5.52 5.65 -19.41
CA HIS A 217 4.40 6.40 -19.95
C HIS A 217 3.47 5.51 -20.76
N LYS A 218 2.22 5.97 -20.93
CA LYS A 218 1.18 5.28 -21.71
C LYS A 218 1.53 5.05 -23.18
N ASP A 219 2.47 5.82 -23.73
CA ASP A 219 3.00 5.66 -25.09
C ASP A 219 4.20 4.71 -25.18
N GLY A 220 4.63 4.13 -24.05
CA GLY A 220 5.77 3.23 -23.96
C GLY A 220 7.12 3.93 -23.74
N THR A 221 7.15 5.26 -23.67
CA THR A 221 8.38 5.99 -23.36
C THR A 221 8.73 5.90 -21.87
N VAL A 222 10.01 6.10 -21.55
CA VAL A 222 10.54 6.03 -20.18
C VAL A 222 11.17 7.36 -19.77
N SER A 223 10.86 7.83 -18.56
CA SER A 223 11.50 8.98 -17.91
C SER A 223 11.84 8.69 -16.44
N ASP A 224 12.48 9.66 -15.78
CA ASP A 224 12.68 9.69 -14.33
C ASP A 224 13.35 8.41 -13.78
N ILE A 225 14.39 7.95 -14.48
CA ILE A 225 15.14 6.75 -14.10
C ILE A 225 16.02 7.07 -12.89
N ASP A 226 15.63 6.52 -11.75
CA ASP A 226 16.36 6.52 -10.50
C ASP A 226 16.98 5.15 -10.25
N ILE A 227 18.23 5.10 -9.79
CA ILE A 227 18.99 3.86 -9.61
C ILE A 227 19.83 3.94 -8.36
N ASP A 228 19.53 3.04 -7.43
CA ASP A 228 20.31 2.75 -6.25
C ASP A 228 21.09 1.46 -6.44
N LEU A 229 22.29 1.43 -5.87
CA LEU A 229 23.15 0.27 -5.93
C LEU A 229 23.70 -0.02 -4.54
N THR A 230 23.60 -1.28 -4.13
CA THR A 230 24.19 -1.77 -2.89
C THR A 230 25.16 -2.91 -3.19
N PHE A 231 26.44 -2.71 -2.88
CA PHE A 231 27.42 -3.79 -2.81
C PHE A 231 27.70 -4.18 -1.37
N GLN A 232 27.69 -5.48 -1.08
CA GLN A 232 28.20 -6.01 0.18
C GLN A 232 29.72 -5.86 0.27
N ASN A 233 30.41 -6.13 -0.83
CA ASN A 233 31.86 -5.91 -0.92
C ASN A 233 32.16 -4.46 -1.31
N LYS A 234 32.76 -3.72 -0.37
CA LYS A 234 33.06 -2.29 -0.56
C LYS A 234 34.00 -2.01 -1.75
N LYS A 235 34.84 -2.97 -2.16
CA LYS A 235 35.73 -2.77 -3.32
C LYS A 235 34.96 -2.69 -4.64
N ASN A 236 33.78 -3.30 -4.72
CA ASN A 236 32.97 -3.30 -5.94
C ASN A 236 32.35 -1.93 -6.26
N TYR A 237 32.28 -1.00 -5.29
CA TYR A 237 31.77 0.37 -5.55
C TYR A 237 32.60 1.13 -6.61
N LYS A 238 33.83 0.71 -6.90
CA LYS A 238 34.59 1.24 -8.05
C LYS A 238 33.89 0.99 -9.40
N TYR A 239 32.97 0.03 -9.47
CA TYR A 239 32.19 -0.32 -10.65
C TYR A 239 30.80 0.30 -10.69
N SER A 240 30.41 1.12 -9.70
CA SER A 240 29.04 1.65 -9.62
C SER A 240 28.62 2.39 -10.90
N SER A 241 29.48 3.25 -11.46
CA SER A 241 29.18 3.98 -12.70
C SER A 241 28.96 3.06 -13.90
N TYR A 242 29.71 1.95 -13.99
CA TYR A 242 29.52 0.96 -15.05
C TYR A 242 28.14 0.33 -14.97
N PHE A 243 27.78 -0.23 -13.81
CA PHE A 243 26.49 -0.89 -13.63
C PHE A 243 25.30 0.07 -13.75
N ILE A 244 25.40 1.28 -13.19
CA ILE A 244 24.37 2.32 -13.36
C ILE A 244 24.15 2.64 -14.85
N ASN A 245 25.22 2.78 -15.63
CA ASN A 245 25.12 3.08 -17.05
C ASN A 245 24.52 1.92 -17.85
N GLU A 246 24.92 0.68 -17.56
CA GLU A 246 24.34 -0.50 -18.21
C GLU A 246 22.86 -0.68 -17.85
N THR A 247 22.47 -0.47 -16.59
CA THR A 247 21.06 -0.48 -16.18
C THR A 247 20.26 0.62 -16.86
N LYS A 248 20.77 1.86 -16.97
CA LYS A 248 20.11 2.94 -17.73
C LYS A 248 19.94 2.59 -19.21
N LYS A 249 20.97 2.01 -19.84
CA LYS A 249 20.91 1.58 -21.24
C LYS A 249 19.88 0.48 -21.43
N PHE A 250 19.86 -0.52 -20.54
CA PHE A 250 18.88 -1.60 -20.56
C PHE A 250 17.45 -1.04 -20.47
N ILE A 251 17.16 -0.24 -19.45
CA ILE A 251 15.83 0.36 -19.26
C ILE A 251 15.39 1.16 -20.50
N LYS A 252 16.27 1.98 -21.09
CA LYS A 252 15.92 2.81 -22.26
C LYS A 252 15.74 2.02 -23.55
N LYS A 253 16.44 0.89 -23.73
CA LYS A 253 16.37 0.07 -24.95
C LYS A 253 15.22 -0.93 -24.92
N THR A 254 14.79 -1.34 -23.73
CA THR A 254 13.67 -2.28 -23.56
C THR A 254 12.37 -1.66 -24.04
N LYS A 255 11.65 -2.39 -24.89
CA LYS A 255 10.30 -2.03 -25.34
C LYS A 255 9.28 -2.48 -24.31
N TRP A 256 9.15 -1.71 -23.23
CA TRP A 256 8.23 -2.00 -22.13
C TRP A 256 6.78 -2.03 -22.61
N VAL A 257 5.98 -2.90 -22.00
CA VAL A 257 4.53 -2.95 -22.20
C VAL A 257 3.89 -1.96 -21.22
N PRO A 258 3.20 -0.91 -21.70
CA PRO A 258 2.54 0.06 -20.83
C PRO A 258 1.56 -0.60 -19.86
N ALA A 259 1.51 -0.07 -18.64
CA ALA A 259 0.59 -0.56 -17.62
C ALA A 259 -0.86 -0.27 -18.01
N LYS A 260 -1.76 -1.10 -17.47
CA LYS A 260 -3.20 -0.87 -17.56
C LYS A 260 -3.81 -0.79 -16.18
N THR A 261 -4.90 -0.08 -16.07
CA THR A 261 -5.76 -0.08 -14.89
C THR A 261 -7.18 -0.15 -15.38
N MET A 262 -7.94 -1.17 -14.95
CA MET A 262 -9.29 -1.43 -15.50
C MET A 262 -9.25 -1.58 -17.03
N GLY A 263 -8.17 -2.15 -17.57
CA GLY A 263 -7.96 -2.29 -19.01
C GLY A 263 -7.58 -1.01 -19.77
N ILE A 264 -7.53 0.14 -19.10
CA ILE A 264 -7.16 1.44 -19.69
C ILE A 264 -5.65 1.66 -19.53
N THR A 265 -4.95 1.98 -20.62
CA THR A 265 -3.51 2.26 -20.57
C THR A 265 -3.20 3.56 -19.82
N VAL A 266 -2.28 3.50 -18.87
CA VAL A 266 -1.92 4.61 -17.96
C VAL A 266 -0.40 4.79 -17.85
N ASN A 267 0.03 5.92 -17.30
CA ASN A 267 1.42 6.09 -16.86
C ASN A 267 1.63 5.34 -15.54
N SER A 268 2.78 4.70 -15.34
CA SER A 268 3.06 3.95 -14.12
C SER A 268 4.51 4.01 -13.69
N ARG A 269 4.78 3.92 -12.39
CA ARG A 269 6.10 3.61 -11.86
C ARG A 269 6.40 2.13 -12.04
N VAL A 270 7.63 1.83 -12.44
CA VAL A 270 8.12 0.46 -12.59
C VAL A 270 9.33 0.28 -11.68
N PRO A 271 9.24 -0.60 -10.65
CA PRO A 271 10.38 -1.06 -9.91
C PRO A 271 11.09 -2.18 -10.68
N LEU A 272 12.41 -2.18 -10.60
CA LEU A 272 13.26 -3.23 -11.14
C LEU A 272 14.37 -3.50 -10.14
N THR A 273 14.56 -4.78 -9.79
CA THR A 273 15.66 -5.19 -8.91
C THR A 273 16.46 -6.29 -9.58
N LEU A 274 17.77 -6.08 -9.70
CA LEU A 274 18.74 -7.03 -10.24
C LEU A 274 19.64 -7.48 -9.09
N PHE A 275 19.81 -8.78 -8.91
CA PHE A 275 20.75 -9.33 -7.95
C PHE A 275 22.05 -9.70 -8.63
N PHE A 276 23.17 -9.33 -8.01
CA PHE A 276 24.47 -9.81 -8.43
C PHE A 276 24.64 -11.28 -7.98
N LYS A 277 25.46 -12.03 -8.72
CA LYS A 277 25.80 -13.42 -8.40
C LYS A 277 26.48 -13.57 -7.04
#